data_AF-A0A7C8UXG8-F1
#
_entry.id   AF-A0A7C8UXG8-F1
#
_cell.length_a   1.000
_cell.length_b   1.000
_cell.length_c   1.000
_cell.angle_alpha   90.00
_cell.angle_beta   90.00
_cell.angle_gamma   90.00
#
_symmetry.space_group_name_H-M   'P 1'
#
loop_
_entity.id
_entity.type
_entity.pdbx_description
1 polymer ?
#
loop_
_entity_poly.entity_id
_entity_poly.type
_entity_poly.pdbx_seq_one_letter_code
_entity_poly.pdbx_strand_id
1 'polypeptide(L)'
;MDITGQPSQKGNADGVDPILRSHIYGLVSALGGPSPDDPNTYILGDDVFGCLRDIKRWLKGYDEKLDRLDVARCLSEANLVVDLMEILSHTSTKGISALNHPNKIGLACGK
;
A
#
# COMPACT_ATOMS: atom_id res chain seq x y z
N MET A 1 -23.59 5.38 46.16
CA MET A 1 -23.79 5.95 44.80
C MET A 1 -22.73 5.33 43.94
N ASP A 2 -23.12 4.31 43.20
CA ASP A 2 -22.29 3.48 42.34
C ASP A 2 -22.33 4.09 40.94
N ILE A 3 -21.25 4.76 40.50
CA ILE A 3 -20.93 5.00 39.08
C ILE A 3 -19.41 5.23 39.00
N THR A 4 -18.63 4.17 38.85
CA THR A 4 -17.38 4.27 38.07
C THR A 4 -17.32 3.06 37.15
N GLY A 5 -18.19 3.08 36.13
CA GLY A 5 -18.01 2.23 34.97
C GLY A 5 -16.67 2.60 34.35
N GLN A 6 -15.67 1.76 34.58
CA GLN A 6 -14.43 1.79 33.82
C GLN A 6 -14.80 1.75 32.33
N PRO A 7 -14.13 2.53 31.46
CA PRO A 7 -14.30 2.37 30.03
C PRO A 7 -13.89 0.93 29.71
N SER A 8 -14.91 0.09 29.48
CA SER A 8 -14.77 -1.24 28.94
C SER A 8 -13.76 -1.14 27.82
N GLN A 9 -12.64 -1.87 27.98
CA GLN A 9 -11.66 -2.08 26.92
C GLN A 9 -12.47 -2.28 25.65
N LYS A 10 -12.42 -1.31 24.74
CA LYS A 10 -13.17 -1.34 23.50
C LYS A 10 -12.55 -2.47 22.72
N GLY A 11 -13.08 -3.67 22.97
CA GLY A 11 -12.68 -4.90 22.34
C GLY A 11 -12.59 -4.57 20.88
N ASN A 12 -11.38 -4.70 20.36
CA ASN A 12 -11.00 -4.46 18.99
C ASN A 12 -12.18 -4.73 18.07
N ALA A 13 -12.93 -3.67 17.72
CA ALA A 13 -14.31 -3.82 17.21
C ALA A 13 -14.36 -4.52 15.84
N ASP A 14 -13.17 -4.75 15.29
CA ASP A 14 -12.91 -5.26 13.97
C ASP A 14 -12.26 -6.65 13.99
N GLY A 15 -11.76 -7.13 15.14
CA GLY A 15 -11.04 -8.40 15.27
C GLY A 15 -9.59 -8.39 14.74
N VAL A 16 -9.16 -7.29 14.12
CA VAL A 16 -7.87 -7.12 13.46
C VAL A 16 -6.79 -6.64 14.42
N ASP A 17 -5.71 -7.40 14.59
CA ASP A 17 -4.61 -7.03 15.49
C ASP A 17 -4.10 -5.59 15.25
N PRO A 18 -4.04 -4.72 16.29
CA PRO A 18 -3.68 -3.32 16.13
C PRO A 18 -2.23 -3.11 15.67
N ILE A 19 -1.33 -4.03 15.98
CA ILE A 19 0.07 -3.98 15.56
C ILE A 19 0.15 -4.31 14.07
N LEU A 20 -0.55 -5.37 13.63
CA LEU A 20 -0.69 -5.69 12.20
C LEU A 20 -1.24 -4.50 11.43
N ARG A 21 -2.34 -3.90 11.92
CA ARG A 21 -2.95 -2.71 11.33
C ARG A 21 -1.93 -1.59 11.14
N SER A 22 -1.18 -1.24 12.19
CA SER A 22 -0.16 -0.19 12.12
C SER A 22 0.94 -0.49 11.10
N HIS A 23 1.36 -1.75 10.97
CA HIS A 23 2.37 -2.17 10.01
C HIS A 23 1.86 -2.03 8.57
N ILE A 24 0.64 -2.50 8.30
CA ILE A 24 0.02 -2.39 6.98
C ILE A 24 -0.16 -0.92 6.58
N TYR A 25 -0.64 -0.05 7.47
CA TYR A 25 -0.73 1.39 7.19
C TYR A 25 0.63 2.03 6.93
N GLY A 26 1.68 1.59 7.63
CA GLY A 26 3.05 2.03 7.35
C GLY A 26 3.49 1.69 5.93
N LEU A 27 3.19 0.48 5.45
CA LEU A 27 3.47 0.08 4.07
C LEU A 27 2.71 0.92 3.05
N VAL A 28 1.41 1.17 3.28
CA VAL A 28 0.59 1.98 2.37
C VAL A 28 1.08 3.43 2.33
N SER A 29 1.39 4.02 3.49
CA SER A 29 1.93 5.38 3.55
C SER A 29 3.31 5.51 2.89
N ALA A 30 4.08 4.42 2.78
CA ALA A 30 5.36 4.39 2.09
C ALA A 30 5.21 4.29 0.55
N LEU A 31 4.04 3.87 0.04
CA LEU A 31 3.75 3.88 -1.40
C LEU A 31 3.70 5.30 -1.96
N GLY A 32 3.27 6.25 -1.15
CA GLY A 32 3.10 7.62 -1.57
C GLY A 32 1.83 8.24 -0.99
N GLY A 33 1.48 9.39 -1.54
CA GLY A 33 0.27 10.09 -1.17
C GLY A 33 0.08 11.36 -1.98
N PRO A 34 -1.05 12.05 -1.78
CA PRO A 34 -1.29 13.34 -2.41
C PRO A 34 -0.20 14.35 -2.02
N SER A 35 0.18 15.20 -2.97
CA SER A 35 1.13 16.28 -2.73
C SER A 35 0.55 17.26 -1.70
N PRO A 36 1.36 17.75 -0.74
CA PRO A 36 0.90 18.76 0.22
C PRO A 36 0.54 20.10 -0.47
N ASP A 37 1.07 20.34 -1.67
CA ASP A 37 0.83 21.56 -2.45
C ASP A 37 -0.40 21.43 -3.36
N ASP A 38 -0.62 20.24 -3.93
CA ASP A 38 -1.72 19.98 -4.85
C ASP A 38 -2.38 18.62 -4.56
N PRO A 39 -3.63 18.60 -4.06
CA PRO A 39 -4.31 17.35 -3.69
C PRO A 39 -4.68 16.48 -4.90
N ASN A 40 -4.53 17.01 -6.12
CA ASN A 40 -4.81 16.33 -7.37
C ASN A 40 -3.56 15.68 -7.98
N THR A 41 -2.40 15.86 -7.34
CA THR A 41 -1.11 15.33 -7.76
C THR A 41 -0.64 14.28 -6.76
N TYR A 42 -0.33 13.07 -7.23
CA TYR A 42 0.17 12.00 -6.38
C TYR A 42 1.70 11.93 -6.41
N ILE A 43 2.31 11.84 -5.24
CA ILE A 43 3.76 11.68 -5.09
C ILE A 43 4.03 10.22 -4.76
N LEU A 44 4.73 9.55 -5.67
CA LEU A 44 5.23 8.19 -5.45
C LEU A 44 6.33 8.20 -4.39
N GLY A 45 6.30 7.22 -3.50
CA GLY A 45 7.39 6.94 -2.56
C GLY A 45 8.63 6.38 -3.25
N ASP A 46 9.73 6.33 -2.50
CA ASP A 46 11.05 5.90 -3.01
C ASP A 46 11.07 4.41 -3.39
N ASP A 47 10.39 3.55 -2.61
CA ASP A 47 10.39 2.10 -2.80
C ASP A 47 8.98 1.51 -2.97
N VAL A 48 8.23 2.03 -3.94
CA VAL A 48 6.84 1.60 -4.22
C VAL A 48 6.77 0.10 -4.55
N PHE A 49 7.68 -0.40 -5.38
CA PHE A 49 7.65 -1.80 -5.83
C PHE A 49 7.99 -2.80 -4.72
N GLY A 50 8.88 -2.45 -3.79
CA GLY A 50 9.17 -3.28 -2.63
C GLY A 50 7.98 -3.32 -1.68
N CYS A 51 7.39 -2.16 -1.36
CA CYS A 51 6.19 -2.07 -0.53
C CYS A 51 5.02 -2.90 -1.11
N LEU A 52 4.76 -2.83 -2.43
CA LEU A 52 3.74 -3.65 -3.08
C LEU A 52 4.03 -5.16 -3.01
N ARG A 53 5.31 -5.56 -3.12
CA ARG A 53 5.70 -6.96 -2.95
C ARG A 53 5.48 -7.45 -1.53
N ASP A 54 5.79 -6.62 -0.54
CA ASP A 54 5.56 -6.94 0.87
C ASP A 54 4.07 -7.04 1.18
N ILE A 55 3.23 -6.10 0.72
CA ILE A 55 1.77 -6.17 0.85
C ILE A 55 1.24 -7.48 0.26
N LYS A 56 1.67 -7.85 -0.95
CA LYS A 56 1.30 -9.14 -1.57
C LYS A 56 1.74 -10.33 -0.73
N ARG A 57 2.93 -10.26 -0.12
CA ARG A 57 3.43 -11.32 0.78
C ARG A 57 2.60 -11.42 2.05
N TRP A 58 2.13 -10.30 2.60
CA TRP A 58 1.23 -10.28 3.76
C TRP A 58 -0.13 -10.88 3.43
N LEU A 59 -0.73 -10.54 2.27
CA LEU A 59 -1.97 -11.16 1.82
C LEU A 59 -1.82 -12.69 1.65
N LYS A 60 -0.77 -13.15 0.96
CA LYS A 60 -0.56 -14.60 0.75
C LYS A 60 -0.11 -15.34 2.01
N GLY A 61 0.65 -14.66 2.86
CA GLY A 61 1.36 -15.27 3.98
C GLY A 61 0.56 -15.26 5.28
N TYR A 62 -0.30 -14.25 5.46
CA TYR A 62 -1.14 -14.08 6.63
C TYR A 62 -2.59 -14.43 6.28
N ASP A 63 -3.17 -13.74 5.29
CA ASP A 63 -4.58 -13.81 4.96
C ASP A 63 -4.97 -15.22 4.45
N GLU A 64 -4.28 -15.71 3.41
CA GLU A 64 -4.53 -17.05 2.86
C GLU A 64 -4.14 -18.20 3.82
N LYS A 65 -3.13 -18.00 4.68
CA LYS A 65 -2.66 -19.09 5.58
C LYS A 65 -3.44 -19.20 6.87
N LEU A 66 -3.93 -18.09 7.39
CA LEU A 66 -4.70 -18.05 8.63
C LEU A 66 -6.20 -18.03 8.38
N ASP A 67 -6.63 -18.03 7.11
CA ASP A 67 -8.03 -17.92 6.66
C ASP A 67 -8.71 -16.67 7.29
N ARG A 68 -7.97 -15.56 7.30
CA ARG A 68 -8.38 -14.31 7.95
C ARG A 68 -8.18 -13.12 7.04
N LEU A 69 -9.27 -12.47 6.66
CA LEU A 69 -9.33 -11.28 5.81
C LEU A 69 -8.90 -9.97 6.52
N ASP A 70 -8.06 -10.08 7.56
CA ASP A 70 -7.64 -8.95 8.41
C ASP A 70 -6.76 -7.96 7.63
N VAL A 71 -5.85 -8.47 6.79
CA VAL A 71 -4.94 -7.64 5.98
C VAL A 71 -5.73 -7.00 4.85
N ALA A 72 -6.56 -7.77 4.15
CA ALA A 72 -7.41 -7.24 3.09
C ALA A 72 -8.31 -6.09 3.58
N ARG A 73 -8.86 -6.21 4.79
CA ARG A 73 -9.69 -5.17 5.41
C ARG A 73 -8.91 -3.89 5.69
N CYS A 74 -7.72 -4.00 6.29
CA CYS A 74 -6.85 -2.84 6.53
C CYS A 74 -6.50 -2.11 5.23
N LEU A 75 -6.18 -2.85 4.16
CA LEU A 75 -5.84 -2.26 2.86
C LEU A 75 -7.04 -1.57 2.22
N SER A 76 -8.25 -2.12 2.40
CA SER A 76 -9.49 -1.48 1.94
C SER A 76 -9.77 -0.20 2.71
N GLU A 77 -9.57 -0.18 4.04
CA GLU A 77 -9.70 1.04 4.85
C GLU A 77 -8.64 2.09 4.48
N ALA A 78 -7.45 1.66 4.08
CA ALA A 78 -6.36 2.52 3.62
C ALA A 78 -6.55 3.04 2.19
N ASN A 79 -7.63 2.65 1.51
CA ASN A 79 -7.94 3.06 0.14
C ASN A 79 -6.85 2.72 -0.89
N LEU A 80 -6.10 1.64 -0.65
CA LEU A 80 -4.98 1.18 -1.49
C LEU A 80 -5.34 1.11 -2.99
N VAL A 81 -6.59 0.77 -3.32
CA VAL A 81 -7.05 0.67 -4.72
C VAL A 81 -6.91 2.01 -5.45
N VAL A 82 -7.10 3.12 -4.76
CA VAL A 82 -6.92 4.46 -5.33
C VAL A 82 -5.43 4.75 -5.50
N ASP A 83 -4.59 4.44 -4.50
CA ASP A 83 -3.13 4.57 -4.64
C ASP A 83 -2.62 3.75 -5.83
N LEU A 84 -3.11 2.51 -6.00
CA LEU A 84 -2.75 1.65 -7.13
C LEU A 84 -3.17 2.25 -8.47
N MET A 85 -4.34 2.87 -8.57
CA MET A 85 -4.76 3.55 -9.80
C MET A 85 -3.85 4.74 -10.11
N GLU A 86 -3.42 5.48 -9.10
CA GLU A 86 -2.51 6.61 -9.28
C GLU A 86 -1.09 6.14 -9.66
N ILE A 87 -0.58 5.10 -9.01
CA ILE A 87 0.69 4.45 -9.37
C ILE A 87 0.65 3.93 -10.80
N LEU A 88 -0.45 3.26 -11.19
CA LEU A 88 -0.66 2.76 -12.54
C LEU A 88 -0.79 3.90 -13.57
N SER A 89 -1.50 4.97 -13.22
CA SER A 89 -1.63 6.15 -14.06
C SER A 89 -0.28 6.82 -14.27
N HIS A 90 0.54 6.95 -13.23
CA HIS A 90 1.90 7.46 -13.31
C HIS A 90 2.80 6.60 -14.21
N THR A 91 2.76 5.27 -14.11
CA THR A 91 3.58 4.40 -15.00
C THR A 91 3.03 4.29 -16.42
N SER A 92 1.74 4.57 -16.64
CA SER A 92 1.11 4.53 -17.97
C SER A 92 1.30 5.86 -18.71
N THR A 93 1.19 6.99 -18.02
CA THR A 93 1.48 8.33 -18.57
C THR A 93 2.98 8.60 -18.72
N LYS A 94 3.81 8.14 -17.78
CA LYS A 94 5.24 7.90 -18.04
C LYS A 94 5.41 6.54 -18.69
N GLY A 95 4.83 6.36 -19.88
CA GLY A 95 5.04 5.14 -20.65
C GLY A 95 6.53 4.77 -20.63
N ILE A 96 6.84 3.56 -20.17
CA ILE A 96 8.11 2.89 -20.48
C ILE A 96 9.36 3.76 -20.21
N SER A 97 9.39 4.52 -19.12
CA SER A 97 10.57 5.35 -18.76
C SER A 97 11.30 4.89 -17.51
N ALA A 98 10.88 3.76 -16.92
CA ALA A 98 11.68 2.98 -15.96
C ALA A 98 12.45 1.83 -16.66
N LEU A 99 12.85 2.01 -17.92
CA LEU A 99 14.02 1.31 -18.47
C LEU A 99 15.25 1.99 -17.85
N ASN A 100 15.60 1.54 -16.66
CA ASN A 100 16.83 1.89 -15.96
C ASN A 100 18.06 1.26 -16.65
N HIS A 101 18.15 1.36 -17.97
CA HIS A 101 19.31 1.06 -18.81
C HIS A 101 19.22 1.83 -20.16
N PRO A 102 19.47 3.16 -20.20
CA PRO A 102 19.61 3.90 -21.45
C PRO A 102 20.89 3.57 -22.25
N ASN A 103 21.57 2.44 -21.99
CA ASN A 103 22.86 2.10 -22.62
C ASN A 103 22.87 0.80 -23.44
N LYS A 104 21.73 0.32 -23.95
CA LYS A 104 21.76 -0.88 -24.82
C LYS A 104 20.60 -1.08 -25.80
N ILE A 105 19.87 -0.03 -26.17
CA ILE A 105 18.75 -0.12 -27.14
C ILE A 105 19.05 0.58 -28.47
N GLY A 106 20.32 0.83 -28.78
CA GLY A 106 20.79 1.39 -30.06
C GLY A 106 21.40 0.38 -31.03
N LEU A 107 21.37 -0.94 -30.77
CA LEU A 107 22.11 -1.89 -31.61
C LEU A 107 21.47 -3.29 -31.71
N ALA A 108 20.17 -3.38 -32.02
CA ALA A 108 19.56 -4.70 -32.31
C ALA A 108 18.50 -4.70 -33.44
N CYS A 109 18.31 -3.60 -34.16
CA CYS A 109 17.61 -3.61 -35.45
C CYS A 109 18.61 -3.29 -36.55
N GLY A 110 19.36 -4.30 -36.99
CA GLY A 110 20.33 -4.11 -38.06
C GLY A 110 21.25 -5.31 -38.29
N LYS A 111 20.67 -6.47 -38.64
CA LYS A 111 21.07 -7.36 -39.75
C LYS A 111 20.28 -8.66 -39.69
#